data_AF-A0A435U2T7-F1
#
_entry.id   AF-A0A435U2T7-F1
#
_cell.length_a   1.000
_cell.length_b   1.000
_cell.length_c   1.000
_cell.angle_alpha   90.00
_cell.angle_beta   90.00
_cell.angle_gamma   90.00
#
_symmetry.space_group_name_H-M   'P 1'
#
loop_
_entity.id
_entity.type
_entity.pdbx_description
1 polymer ?
#
loop_
_entity_poly.entity_id
_entity_poly.type
_entity_poly.pdbx_seq_one_letter_code
_entity_poly.pdbx_strand_id
1 'polypeptide(L)'
;AQRGEKPFKNLADFCERVDPKIVGKRVFESLIMAGALDCFGHDRASMMAGVERMMGLASLAQQNAVSGQHDIFGASLGAQSQALNLPATEPWLAADRLHREFQVVGFYLSAHPLDEYKAALQKMRVQTWAEFSAAVKRGAAAGRLAGTVTSKQERKTRTGNKMGVIAFSDTSGQYEAVLFSEGLAQYRDLLEAGRSVVITVAAEDRPEGVNLRINSVQSLEDEASRIQKALRIFVRNASPINTLAGQLAVRGEGQVSFVLIKEEGEGEIEIELPNRYRISPQIASAMRAVPGVVEVELV
;
A
#
# COMPACT_ATOMS: atom_id res chain seq x y z
N ALA A 1 8.88 -17.48 24.28
CA ALA A 1 8.46 -18.32 25.42
C ALA A 1 6.95 -18.23 25.69
N GLN A 2 6.35 -17.04 25.85
CA GLN A 2 4.95 -16.91 26.32
C GLN A 2 3.86 -17.57 25.47
N ARG A 3 4.02 -17.66 24.14
CA ARG A 3 3.07 -18.40 23.28
C ARG A 3 3.16 -19.92 23.51
N GLY A 4 4.37 -20.46 23.66
CA GLY A 4 4.60 -21.91 23.79
C GLY A 4 3.78 -22.72 22.78
N GLU A 5 3.17 -23.80 23.25
CA GLU A 5 2.22 -24.61 22.48
C GLU A 5 0.76 -24.14 22.60
N LYS A 6 0.46 -23.13 23.43
CA LYS A 6 -0.91 -22.65 23.68
C LYS A 6 -1.14 -21.31 22.96
N PRO A 7 -1.87 -21.30 21.83
CA PRO A 7 -2.21 -20.07 21.13
C PRO A 7 -2.90 -19.05 22.04
N PHE A 8 -2.78 -17.78 21.70
CA PHE A 8 -3.54 -16.74 22.38
C PHE A 8 -5.02 -16.85 21.97
N LYS A 9 -5.92 -16.89 22.96
CA LYS A 9 -7.35 -17.10 22.69
C LYS A 9 -8.03 -15.87 22.12
N ASN A 10 -7.70 -14.71 22.67
CA ASN A 10 -8.25 -13.42 22.31
C ASN A 10 -7.24 -12.32 22.71
N LEU A 11 -7.57 -11.07 22.41
CA LEU A 11 -6.70 -9.93 22.70
C LEU A 11 -6.44 -9.73 24.19
N ALA A 12 -7.40 -10.06 25.06
CA ALA A 12 -7.23 -9.99 26.52
C ALA A 12 -6.24 -11.04 27.03
N ASP A 13 -6.37 -12.31 26.59
CA ASP A 13 -5.43 -13.41 26.89
C ASP A 13 -4.02 -13.09 26.39
N PHE A 14 -3.89 -12.39 25.27
CA PHE A 14 -2.59 -11.86 24.82
C PHE A 14 -2.03 -10.85 25.82
N CYS A 15 -2.80 -9.83 26.21
CA CYS A 15 -2.36 -8.79 27.14
C CYS A 15 -2.01 -9.36 28.53
N GLU A 16 -2.78 -10.30 29.05
CA GLU A 16 -2.56 -10.92 30.37
C GLU A 16 -1.30 -11.80 30.42
N ARG A 17 -0.86 -12.35 29.28
CA ARG A 17 0.29 -13.27 29.19
C ARG A 17 1.61 -12.60 28.80
N VAL A 18 1.59 -11.40 28.22
CA VAL A 18 2.81 -10.70 27.81
C VAL A 18 3.44 -9.96 28.98
N ASP A 19 4.78 -9.94 29.02
CA ASP A 19 5.50 -9.14 30.02
C ASP A 19 5.52 -7.67 29.56
N PRO A 20 4.90 -6.73 30.31
CA PRO A 20 4.88 -5.31 29.95
C PRO A 20 6.27 -4.65 29.96
N LYS A 21 7.29 -5.26 30.58
CA LYS A 21 8.69 -4.80 30.49
C LYS A 21 9.30 -5.06 29.12
N ILE A 22 8.84 -6.12 28.43
CA ILE A 22 9.32 -6.51 27.10
C ILE A 22 8.42 -5.87 26.02
N VAL A 23 7.11 -6.00 26.20
CA VAL A 23 6.10 -5.49 25.28
C VAL A 23 5.58 -4.14 25.78
N GLY A 24 6.39 -3.11 25.56
CA GLY A 24 6.01 -1.73 25.86
C GLY A 24 5.09 -1.12 24.79
N LYS A 25 4.71 0.15 24.99
CA LYS A 25 3.82 0.91 24.09
C LYS A 25 4.21 0.81 22.60
N ARG A 26 5.47 1.12 22.29
CA ARG A 26 6.01 1.05 20.92
C ARG A 26 5.87 -0.34 20.30
N VAL A 27 6.03 -1.40 21.10
CA VAL A 27 5.92 -2.78 20.60
C VAL A 27 4.46 -3.11 20.30
N PHE A 28 3.52 -2.71 21.15
CA PHE A 28 2.09 -2.84 20.86
C PHE A 28 1.70 -2.09 19.57
N GLU A 29 2.09 -0.82 19.46
CA GLU A 29 1.82 0.01 18.29
C GLU A 29 2.37 -0.67 17.01
N SER A 30 3.61 -1.17 17.06
CA SER A 30 4.22 -1.91 15.95
C SER A 30 3.49 -3.21 15.61
N LEU A 31 3.12 -4.02 16.60
CA LEU A 31 2.38 -5.28 16.38
C LEU A 31 1.01 -5.04 15.74
N ILE A 32 0.32 -3.98 16.16
CA ILE A 32 -0.97 -3.57 15.58
C ILE A 32 -0.76 -3.10 14.14
N MET A 33 0.19 -2.21 13.89
CA MET A 33 0.44 -1.67 12.54
C MET A 33 0.89 -2.76 11.56
N ALA A 34 1.72 -3.71 12.00
CA ALA A 34 2.16 -4.86 11.20
C ALA A 34 1.06 -5.91 10.97
N GLY A 35 -0.09 -5.82 11.65
CA GLY A 35 -1.19 -6.77 11.52
C GLY A 35 -1.01 -8.07 12.30
N ALA A 36 -0.05 -8.15 13.22
CA ALA A 36 0.22 -9.36 14.00
C ALA A 36 -0.94 -9.75 14.93
N LEU A 37 -1.85 -8.81 15.22
CA LEU A 37 -3.01 -8.98 16.09
C LEU A 37 -4.34 -9.04 15.32
N ASP A 38 -4.32 -9.03 13.99
CA ASP A 38 -5.54 -9.06 13.15
C ASP A 38 -6.37 -10.34 13.36
N CYS A 39 -5.73 -11.43 13.80
CA CYS A 39 -6.39 -12.71 14.08
C CYS A 39 -7.40 -12.64 15.24
N PHE A 40 -7.39 -11.58 16.06
CA PHE A 40 -8.35 -11.39 17.13
C PHE A 40 -9.65 -10.70 16.69
N GLY A 41 -9.78 -10.33 15.41
CA GLY A 41 -11.02 -9.79 14.85
C GLY A 41 -11.35 -8.35 15.28
N HIS A 42 -10.37 -7.63 15.83
CA HIS A 42 -10.52 -6.21 16.15
C HIS A 42 -9.92 -5.34 15.03
N ASP A 43 -10.55 -4.19 14.78
CA ASP A 43 -10.00 -3.22 13.83
C ASP A 43 -8.68 -2.61 14.36
N ARG A 44 -7.70 -2.41 13.47
CA ARG A 44 -6.38 -1.87 13.83
C ARG A 44 -6.48 -0.45 14.41
N ALA A 45 -7.43 0.38 13.95
CA ALA A 45 -7.65 1.72 14.50
C ALA A 45 -8.18 1.66 15.93
N SER A 46 -9.12 0.74 16.21
CA SER A 46 -9.68 0.53 17.55
C SER A 46 -8.62 0.00 18.51
N MET A 47 -7.78 -0.95 18.07
CA MET A 47 -6.64 -1.43 18.86
C MET A 47 -5.63 -0.32 19.13
N MET A 48 -5.31 0.50 18.12
CA MET A 48 -4.38 1.62 18.26
C MET A 48 -4.89 2.67 19.27
N ALA A 49 -6.17 3.03 19.20
CA ALA A 49 -6.80 3.91 20.18
C ALA A 49 -6.87 3.30 21.59
N GLY A 50 -6.94 1.97 21.67
CA GLY A 50 -7.00 1.20 22.91
C GLY A 50 -5.66 0.77 23.50
N VAL A 51 -4.51 1.15 22.92
CA VAL A 51 -3.18 0.67 23.36
C VAL A 51 -2.94 0.88 24.86
N GLU A 52 -3.30 2.04 25.41
CA GLU A 52 -3.13 2.33 26.84
C GLU A 52 -3.96 1.39 27.72
N ARG A 53 -5.17 1.00 27.27
CA ARG A 53 -6.01 0.03 27.99
C ARG A 53 -5.40 -1.38 27.95
N MET A 54 -4.86 -1.77 26.80
CA MET A 54 -4.15 -3.04 26.62
C MET A 54 -2.92 -3.14 27.52
N MET A 55 -2.13 -2.07 27.58
CA MET A 55 -0.97 -1.98 28.47
C MET A 55 -1.36 -1.98 29.95
N GLY A 56 -2.45 -1.30 30.31
CA GLY A 56 -3.00 -1.31 31.66
C GLY A 56 -3.38 -2.73 32.11
N LEU A 57 -4.04 -3.48 31.23
CA LEU A 57 -4.41 -4.88 31.49
C LEU A 57 -3.16 -5.76 31.68
N ALA A 58 -2.14 -5.62 30.82
CA ALA A 58 -0.89 -6.35 30.95
C ALA A 58 -0.14 -6.01 32.26
N SER A 59 -0.12 -4.74 32.65
CA SER A 59 0.51 -4.29 33.90
C SER A 59 -0.22 -4.85 35.13
N LEU A 60 -1.55 -4.80 35.13
CA LEU A 60 -2.37 -5.34 36.22
C LEU A 60 -2.18 -6.85 36.37
N ALA A 61 -2.20 -7.60 35.27
CA ALA A 61 -1.97 -9.04 35.27
C ALA A 61 -0.58 -9.39 35.85
N GLN A 62 0.46 -8.66 35.44
CA GLN A 62 1.81 -8.85 35.97
C GLN A 62 1.91 -8.52 37.46
N GLN A 63 1.25 -7.45 37.93
CA GLN A 63 1.21 -7.09 39.35
C GLN A 63 0.53 -8.18 40.18
N ASN A 64 -0.61 -8.70 39.73
CA ASN A 64 -1.34 -9.78 40.41
C ASN A 64 -0.52 -11.09 40.46
N ALA A 65 0.22 -11.39 39.39
CA ALA A 65 1.11 -12.55 39.35
C ALA A 65 2.28 -12.43 40.34
N VAL A 66 2.87 -11.23 40.48
CA VAL A 66 3.98 -10.97 41.39
C VAL A 66 3.53 -10.89 42.85
N SER A 67 2.36 -10.31 43.12
CA SER A 67 1.83 -10.14 44.48
C SER A 67 1.35 -11.45 45.10
N GLY A 68 1.21 -12.52 44.32
CA GLY A 68 0.68 -13.80 44.77
C GLY A 68 -0.81 -13.73 45.17
N GLN A 69 -1.47 -12.59 45.00
CA GLN A 69 -2.91 -12.46 45.10
C GLN A 69 -3.54 -13.02 43.83
N HIS A 70 -3.66 -14.35 43.78
CA HIS A 70 -4.77 -14.91 43.03
C HIS A 70 -6.05 -14.41 43.71
N ASP A 71 -6.95 -13.85 42.91
CA ASP A 71 -8.21 -13.30 43.39
C ASP A 71 -9.08 -14.41 44.00
N ILE A 72 -8.88 -14.68 45.30
CA ILE A 72 -9.60 -15.71 46.07
C ILE A 72 -11.10 -15.37 46.15
N PHE A 73 -11.48 -14.10 45.93
CA PHE A 73 -12.88 -13.68 45.83
C PHE A 73 -13.41 -13.70 44.39
N GLY A 74 -12.55 -13.53 43.37
CA GLY A 74 -12.91 -13.66 41.95
C GLY A 74 -13.09 -15.10 41.46
N ALA A 75 -12.48 -16.10 42.11
CA ALA A 75 -12.62 -17.51 41.74
C ALA A 75 -14.05 -18.07 41.94
N SER A 76 -14.87 -17.43 42.80
CA SER A 76 -16.27 -17.80 43.04
C SER A 76 -17.24 -17.31 41.95
N LEU A 77 -16.83 -16.34 41.14
CA LEU A 77 -17.58 -15.80 40.01
C LEU A 77 -16.75 -16.04 38.76
N GLY A 78 -16.63 -17.32 38.39
CA GLY A 78 -15.80 -17.86 37.30
C GLY A 78 -15.10 -16.79 36.48
N ALA A 79 -13.87 -16.45 36.88
CA ALA A 79 -13.08 -15.33 36.39
C ALA A 79 -13.29 -15.08 34.88
N GLN A 80 -14.25 -14.24 34.56
CA GLN A 80 -14.39 -13.71 33.22
C GLN A 80 -13.23 -12.74 33.09
N SER A 81 -12.23 -13.11 32.28
CA SER A 81 -11.19 -12.18 31.82
C SER A 81 -11.87 -10.84 31.54
N GLN A 82 -11.41 -9.79 32.22
CA GLN A 82 -12.04 -8.49 32.20
C GLN A 82 -12.17 -8.08 30.73
N ALA A 83 -13.41 -8.02 30.22
CA ALA A 83 -13.63 -7.86 28.78
C ALA A 83 -12.91 -6.60 28.30
N LEU A 84 -11.87 -6.79 27.49
CA LEU A 84 -11.06 -5.69 26.97
C LEU A 84 -11.90 -4.89 25.99
N ASN A 85 -12.51 -3.82 26.48
CA ASN A 85 -13.33 -2.93 25.68
C ASN A 85 -12.46 -1.88 24.99
N LEU A 86 -12.27 -2.05 23.68
CA LEU A 86 -11.59 -1.09 22.82
C LEU A 86 -12.53 0.08 22.47
N PRO A 87 -12.01 1.30 22.31
CA PRO A 87 -12.78 2.42 21.77
C PRO A 87 -13.29 2.10 20.36
N ALA A 88 -14.53 2.49 20.05
CA ALA A 88 -15.01 2.48 18.68
C ALA A 88 -14.39 3.66 17.93
N THR A 89 -13.72 3.36 16.82
CA THR A 89 -13.12 4.37 15.94
C THR A 89 -13.46 4.07 14.50
N GLU A 90 -13.32 5.08 13.64
CA GLU A 90 -13.39 4.86 12.20
C GLU A 90 -12.19 4.01 11.75
N PRO A 91 -12.42 2.97 10.93
CA PRO A 91 -11.33 2.19 10.35
C PRO A 91 -10.38 3.07 9.54
N TRP A 92 -9.09 2.71 9.54
CA TRP A 92 -8.12 3.41 8.69
C TRP A 92 -8.48 3.26 7.20
N LEU A 93 -8.23 4.32 6.43
CA LEU A 93 -8.24 4.22 4.98
C LEU A 93 -7.19 3.18 4.52
N ALA A 94 -7.46 2.50 3.41
CA ALA A 94 -6.56 1.46 2.90
C ALA A 94 -5.12 1.97 2.70
N ALA A 95 -4.97 3.19 2.16
CA ALA A 95 -3.68 3.84 1.97
C ALA A 95 -2.95 4.09 3.31
N ASP A 96 -3.65 4.59 4.32
CA ASP A 96 -3.07 4.86 5.65
C ASP A 96 -2.66 3.56 6.34
N ARG A 97 -3.48 2.51 6.23
CA ARG A 97 -3.18 1.18 6.75
C ARG A 97 -1.89 0.62 6.13
N LEU A 98 -1.78 0.68 4.79
CA LEU A 98 -0.59 0.24 4.07
C LEU A 98 0.65 1.05 4.43
N HIS A 99 0.51 2.36 4.58
CA HIS A 99 1.61 3.23 4.99
C HIS A 99 2.13 2.87 6.39
N ARG A 100 1.22 2.64 7.35
CA ARG A 100 1.57 2.22 8.72
C ARG A 100 2.23 0.85 8.76
N GLU A 101 1.74 -0.10 7.96
CA GLU A 101 2.34 -1.42 7.81
C GLU A 101 3.78 -1.32 7.29
N PHE A 102 3.98 -0.53 6.24
CA PHE A 102 5.28 -0.27 5.66
C PHE A 102 6.25 0.39 6.66
N GLN A 103 5.79 1.36 7.46
CA GLN A 103 6.63 2.02 8.47
C GLN A 103 7.24 1.06 9.49
N VAL A 104 6.54 -0.03 9.82
CA VAL A 104 6.98 -0.98 10.86
C VAL A 104 7.69 -2.18 10.27
N VAL A 105 7.17 -2.72 9.18
CA VAL A 105 7.67 -3.96 8.56
C VAL A 105 8.81 -3.65 7.58
N GLY A 106 8.83 -2.45 7.02
CA GLY A 106 9.82 -2.00 6.04
C GLY A 106 9.50 -2.41 4.60
N PHE A 107 8.45 -3.19 4.37
CA PHE A 107 7.95 -3.58 3.04
C PHE A 107 6.42 -3.76 3.09
N TYR A 108 5.78 -3.75 1.91
CA TYR A 108 4.33 -3.96 1.78
C TYR A 108 4.01 -5.46 1.87
N LEU A 109 3.22 -5.89 2.86
CA LEU A 109 2.87 -7.30 3.09
C LEU A 109 1.51 -7.65 2.47
N SER A 110 0.52 -6.77 2.62
CA SER A 110 -0.86 -7.05 2.22
C SER A 110 -1.19 -6.67 0.77
N ALA A 111 -0.80 -5.47 0.34
CA ALA A 111 -1.00 -4.97 -1.01
C ALA A 111 0.09 -3.93 -1.34
N HIS A 112 0.55 -3.89 -2.58
CA HIS A 112 1.53 -2.91 -3.02
C HIS A 112 0.82 -1.72 -3.68
N PRO A 113 1.28 -0.47 -3.50
CA PRO A 113 0.73 0.69 -4.23
C PRO A 113 0.73 0.55 -5.76
N LEU A 114 1.51 -0.39 -6.30
CA LEU A 114 1.58 -0.67 -7.73
C LEU A 114 0.40 -1.53 -8.23
N ASP A 115 -0.33 -2.18 -7.32
CA ASP A 115 -1.43 -3.08 -7.68
C ASP A 115 -2.58 -2.33 -8.36
N GLU A 116 -2.83 -1.07 -7.97
CA GLU A 116 -3.80 -0.18 -8.63
C GLU A 116 -3.46 0.09 -10.10
N TYR A 117 -2.18 -0.01 -10.46
CA TYR A 117 -1.67 0.32 -11.79
C TYR A 117 -1.33 -0.93 -12.63
N LYS A 118 -1.71 -2.13 -12.20
CA LYS A 118 -1.33 -3.40 -12.84
C LYS A 118 -1.62 -3.43 -14.35
N ALA A 119 -2.78 -2.94 -14.77
CA ALA A 119 -3.15 -2.88 -16.19
C ALA A 119 -2.25 -1.91 -16.99
N ALA A 120 -1.92 -0.76 -16.42
CA ALA A 120 -1.02 0.21 -17.05
C ALA A 120 0.42 -0.33 -17.12
N LEU A 121 0.90 -0.97 -16.06
CA LEU A 121 2.22 -1.61 -15.99
C LEU A 121 2.40 -2.72 -17.04
N GLN A 122 1.37 -3.54 -17.25
CA GLN A 122 1.35 -4.56 -18.30
C GLN A 122 1.45 -3.93 -19.70
N LYS A 123 0.69 -2.87 -19.98
CA LYS A 123 0.76 -2.14 -21.26
C LYS A 123 2.13 -1.50 -21.47
N MET A 124 2.76 -1.01 -20.41
CA MET A 124 4.11 -0.45 -20.43
C MET A 124 5.24 -1.49 -20.61
N ARG A 125 4.91 -2.78 -20.56
CA ARG A 125 5.87 -3.90 -20.56
C ARG A 125 6.90 -3.77 -19.42
N VAL A 126 6.44 -3.29 -18.27
CA VAL A 126 7.25 -3.23 -17.06
C VAL A 126 7.44 -4.65 -16.52
N GLN A 127 8.68 -4.97 -16.14
CA GLN A 127 9.04 -6.24 -15.51
C GLN A 127 9.05 -6.08 -14.00
N THR A 128 8.76 -7.16 -13.29
CA THR A 128 9.02 -7.22 -11.84
C THR A 128 10.53 -7.33 -11.59
N TRP A 129 10.97 -6.91 -10.42
CA TRP A 129 12.37 -7.03 -10.00
C TRP A 129 12.85 -8.47 -10.02
N ALA A 130 12.06 -9.41 -9.50
CA ALA A 130 12.44 -10.83 -9.49
C ALA A 130 12.69 -11.37 -10.92
N GLU A 131 11.81 -11.05 -11.88
CA GLU A 131 11.96 -11.47 -13.27
C GLU A 131 13.17 -10.82 -13.93
N PHE A 132 13.35 -9.51 -13.72
CA PHE A 132 14.44 -8.77 -14.32
C PHE A 132 15.80 -9.18 -13.75
N SER A 133 15.92 -9.34 -12.43
CA SER A 133 17.13 -9.83 -11.78
C SER A 133 17.56 -11.20 -12.33
N ALA A 134 16.60 -12.11 -12.54
CA ALA A 134 16.86 -13.39 -13.18
C ALA A 134 17.26 -13.25 -14.67
N ALA A 135 16.69 -12.29 -15.39
CA ALA A 135 17.06 -12.00 -16.78
C ALA A 135 18.46 -11.41 -16.90
N VAL A 136 18.88 -10.56 -15.95
CA VAL A 136 20.23 -9.97 -15.92
C VAL A 136 21.29 -11.05 -15.76
N LYS A 137 21.06 -12.03 -14.86
CA LYS A 137 21.93 -13.21 -14.71
C LYS A 137 22.00 -14.08 -15.97
N ARG A 138 21.04 -13.95 -16.89
CA ARG A 138 21.05 -14.60 -18.23
C ARG A 138 21.63 -13.71 -19.33
N GLY A 139 22.12 -12.51 -19.01
CA GLY A 139 22.77 -11.60 -19.95
C GLY A 139 21.95 -10.38 -20.37
N ALA A 140 20.80 -10.10 -19.75
CA ALA A 140 20.08 -8.84 -20.00
C ALA A 140 20.84 -7.65 -19.40
N ALA A 141 21.03 -6.57 -20.16
CA ALA A 141 21.80 -5.39 -19.74
C ALA A 141 20.92 -4.16 -19.45
N ALA A 142 19.64 -4.19 -19.81
CA ALA A 142 18.71 -3.08 -19.58
C ALA A 142 17.27 -3.58 -19.43
N GLY A 143 16.46 -2.82 -18.69
CA GLY A 143 15.06 -3.16 -18.44
C GLY A 143 14.24 -1.96 -17.99
N ARG A 144 12.91 -2.14 -18.04
CA ARG A 144 11.93 -1.18 -17.52
C ARG A 144 11.29 -1.77 -16.27
N LEU A 145 11.43 -1.08 -15.16
CA LEU A 145 10.92 -1.49 -13.85
C LEU A 145 9.93 -0.45 -13.34
N ALA A 146 9.04 -0.85 -12.43
CA ALA A 146 8.27 0.07 -11.61
C ALA A 146 8.58 -0.19 -10.15
N GLY A 147 8.51 0.87 -9.35
CA GLY A 147 8.80 0.79 -7.94
C GLY A 147 8.21 1.97 -7.20
N THR A 148 7.78 1.72 -5.97
CA THR A 148 7.52 2.78 -5.00
C THR A 148 8.83 3.09 -4.28
N VAL A 149 9.22 4.36 -4.25
CA VAL A 149 10.44 4.80 -3.58
C VAL A 149 10.29 4.62 -2.08
N THR A 150 11.18 3.82 -1.49
CA THR A 150 11.24 3.56 -0.05
C THR A 150 12.13 4.59 0.64
N SER A 151 13.32 4.84 0.07
CA SER A 151 14.27 5.80 0.63
C SER A 151 15.22 6.34 -0.44
N LYS A 152 15.78 7.53 -0.18
CA LYS A 152 16.78 8.19 -1.02
C LYS A 152 17.96 8.60 -0.15
N GLN A 153 19.15 8.13 -0.51
CA GLN A 153 20.40 8.51 0.15
C GLN A 153 21.33 9.20 -0.86
N GLU A 154 21.69 10.45 -0.58
CA GLU A 154 22.69 11.17 -1.37
C GLU A 154 24.07 10.92 -0.77
N ARG A 155 24.99 10.35 -1.56
CA ARG A 155 26.39 10.08 -1.20
C ARG A 155 27.33 10.80 -2.18
N LYS A 156 28.58 11.00 -1.78
CA LYS A 156 29.64 11.43 -2.69
C LYS A 156 30.39 10.20 -3.20
N THR A 157 30.65 10.13 -4.50
CA THR A 157 31.51 9.12 -5.09
C THR A 157 32.96 9.35 -4.66
N ARG A 158 33.81 8.34 -4.87
CA ARG A 158 35.27 8.46 -4.66
C ARG A 158 35.89 9.58 -5.51
N THR A 159 35.27 9.93 -6.62
CA THR A 159 35.66 11.02 -7.52
C THR A 159 35.10 12.40 -7.13
N GLY A 160 34.37 12.50 -6.01
CA GLY A 160 33.81 13.75 -5.48
C GLY A 160 32.44 14.14 -6.03
N ASN A 161 31.95 13.45 -7.06
CA ASN A 161 30.64 13.72 -7.66
C ASN A 161 29.50 13.22 -6.76
N LYS A 162 28.33 13.87 -6.82
CA LYS A 162 27.15 13.42 -6.07
C LYS A 162 26.54 12.18 -6.75
N MET A 163 26.07 11.24 -5.94
CA MET A 163 25.42 10.01 -6.36
C MET A 163 24.23 9.75 -5.43
N GLY A 164 23.08 9.41 -5.99
CA GLY A 164 21.94 8.93 -5.24
C GLY A 164 21.92 7.41 -5.22
N VAL A 165 21.73 6.83 -4.04
CA VAL A 165 21.28 5.44 -3.88
C VAL A 165 19.81 5.48 -3.50
N ILE A 166 18.95 4.94 -4.35
CA ILE A 166 17.51 4.95 -4.16
C ILE A 166 17.06 3.52 -3.96
N ALA A 167 16.35 3.28 -2.86
CA ALA A 167 15.69 2.01 -2.60
C ALA A 167 14.26 2.06 -3.13
N PHE A 168 13.89 1.04 -3.90
CA PHE A 168 12.56 0.84 -4.44
C PHE A 168 11.94 -0.44 -3.88
N SER A 169 10.62 -0.44 -3.81
CA SER A 169 9.81 -1.62 -3.52
C SER A 169 8.91 -1.89 -4.72
N ASP A 170 8.81 -3.15 -5.14
CA ASP A 170 7.76 -3.64 -6.03
C ASP A 170 7.00 -4.80 -5.40
N THR A 171 6.07 -5.42 -6.15
CA THR A 171 5.27 -6.56 -5.69
C THR A 171 6.09 -7.83 -5.46
N SER A 172 7.32 -7.90 -5.96
CA SER A 172 8.21 -9.06 -5.87
C SER A 172 9.30 -8.92 -4.81
N GLY A 173 9.64 -7.68 -4.42
CA GLY A 173 10.60 -7.40 -3.36
C GLY A 173 11.17 -5.99 -3.43
N GLN A 174 12.32 -5.81 -2.79
CA GLN A 174 13.04 -4.53 -2.76
C GLN A 174 14.32 -4.61 -3.58
N TYR A 175 14.68 -3.48 -4.17
CA TYR A 175 15.90 -3.34 -4.94
C TYR A 175 16.46 -1.92 -4.84
N GLU A 176 17.77 -1.82 -4.98
CA GLU A 176 18.46 -0.53 -4.97
C GLU A 176 18.94 -0.18 -6.38
N ALA A 177 18.81 1.09 -6.75
CA ALA A 177 19.37 1.59 -7.99
C ALA A 177 20.11 2.91 -7.76
N VAL A 178 21.16 3.08 -8.53
CA VAL A 178 22.08 4.20 -8.44
C VAL A 178 21.78 5.22 -9.52
N LEU A 179 21.82 6.50 -9.14
CA LEU A 179 21.64 7.63 -10.04
C LEU A 179 22.81 8.61 -9.88
N PHE A 180 23.46 8.97 -10.99
CA PHE A 180 24.58 9.91 -10.96
C PHE A 180 24.09 11.36 -10.90
N SER A 181 25.03 12.27 -10.62
CA SER A 181 24.79 13.68 -10.31
C SER A 181 23.82 14.41 -11.24
N GLU A 182 23.90 14.19 -12.55
CA GLU A 182 23.01 14.83 -13.52
C GLU A 182 21.56 14.36 -13.36
N GLY A 183 21.34 13.04 -13.39
CA GLY A 183 20.02 12.47 -13.18
C GLY A 183 19.47 12.75 -11.79
N LEU A 184 20.32 12.79 -10.76
CA LEU A 184 19.91 13.11 -9.38
C LEU A 184 19.36 14.53 -9.28
N ALA A 185 19.98 15.50 -9.97
CA ALA A 185 19.48 16.86 -10.02
C ALA A 185 18.15 16.94 -10.80
N GLN A 186 18.03 16.20 -11.89
CA GLN A 186 16.85 16.22 -12.76
C GLN A 186 15.61 15.56 -12.11
N TYR A 187 15.77 14.39 -11.50
CA TYR A 187 14.66 13.56 -11.02
C TYR A 187 14.44 13.66 -9.51
N ARG A 188 15.03 14.65 -8.85
CA ARG A 188 15.08 14.75 -7.39
C ARG A 188 13.70 14.67 -6.72
N ASP A 189 12.73 15.36 -7.31
CA ASP A 189 11.37 15.51 -6.78
C ASP A 189 10.50 14.29 -7.08
N LEU A 190 10.81 13.54 -8.14
CA LEU A 190 10.14 12.28 -8.47
C LEU A 190 10.61 11.13 -7.56
N LEU A 191 11.81 11.25 -6.99
CA LEU A 191 12.46 10.23 -6.16
C LEU A 191 12.29 10.50 -4.65
N GLU A 192 11.14 11.02 -4.26
CA GLU A 192 10.74 11.17 -2.85
C GLU A 192 10.10 9.89 -2.34
N ALA A 193 10.32 9.56 -1.06
CA ALA A 193 9.72 8.39 -0.44
C ALA A 193 8.19 8.42 -0.53
N GLY A 194 7.60 7.28 -0.88
CA GLY A 194 6.16 7.11 -1.11
C GLY A 194 5.70 7.36 -2.54
N ARG A 195 6.51 7.96 -3.41
CA ARG A 195 6.14 8.14 -4.82
C ARG A 195 6.36 6.85 -5.62
N SER A 196 5.38 6.50 -6.46
CA SER A 196 5.50 5.39 -7.42
C SER A 196 5.99 5.91 -8.76
N VAL A 197 7.04 5.27 -9.27
CA VAL A 197 7.70 5.67 -10.52
C VAL A 197 7.94 4.48 -11.43
N VAL A 198 8.02 4.78 -12.72
CA VAL A 198 8.53 3.86 -13.74
C VAL A 198 9.93 4.31 -14.10
N ILE A 199 10.88 3.38 -14.04
CA ILE A 199 12.28 3.64 -14.32
C ILE A 199 12.78 2.77 -15.46
N THR A 200 13.65 3.34 -16.29
CA THR A 200 14.49 2.54 -17.20
C THR A 200 15.86 2.43 -16.58
N VAL A 201 16.35 1.20 -16.47
CA VAL A 201 17.63 0.90 -15.82
C VAL A 201 18.57 0.19 -16.78
N ALA A 202 19.86 0.48 -16.66
CA ALA A 202 20.92 -0.41 -17.08
C ALA A 202 21.32 -1.30 -15.91
N ALA A 203 21.62 -2.56 -16.17
CA ALA A 203 21.99 -3.54 -15.17
C ALA A 203 23.34 -4.18 -15.49
N GLU A 204 24.13 -4.41 -14.45
CA GLU A 204 25.39 -5.14 -14.51
C GLU A 204 25.33 -6.30 -13.52
N ASP A 205 25.58 -7.53 -13.97
CA ASP A 205 25.75 -8.67 -13.08
C ASP A 205 27.14 -8.62 -12.45
N ARG A 206 27.20 -8.60 -11.12
CA ARG A 206 28.45 -8.59 -10.34
C ARG A 206 28.43 -9.73 -9.33
N PRO A 207 29.61 -10.17 -8.84
CA PRO A 207 29.68 -11.25 -7.84
C PRO A 207 28.85 -10.97 -6.56
N GLU A 208 28.67 -9.69 -6.22
CA GLU A 208 27.94 -9.24 -5.03
C GLU A 208 26.41 -9.10 -5.28
N GLY A 209 25.97 -9.18 -6.53
CA GLY A 209 24.57 -9.01 -6.92
C GLY A 209 24.40 -8.21 -8.21
N VAL A 210 23.14 -8.01 -8.60
CA VAL A 210 22.76 -7.21 -9.77
C VAL A 210 22.81 -5.73 -9.39
N ASN A 211 23.71 -4.98 -10.01
CA ASN A 211 23.80 -3.53 -9.84
C ASN A 211 22.94 -2.81 -10.86
N LEU A 212 22.10 -1.90 -10.38
CA LEU A 212 21.23 -1.09 -11.23
C LEU A 212 21.69 0.36 -11.33
N ARG A 213 21.67 0.88 -12.56
CA ARG A 213 21.88 2.29 -12.87
C ARG A 213 20.62 2.84 -13.53
N ILE A 214 20.06 3.89 -12.95
CA ILE A 214 18.88 4.56 -13.49
C ILE A 214 19.28 5.43 -14.68
N ASN A 215 18.59 5.26 -15.80
CA ASN A 215 18.74 6.08 -17.01
C ASN A 215 17.62 7.13 -17.11
N SER A 216 16.38 6.75 -16.82
CA SER A 216 15.23 7.66 -16.83
C SER A 216 14.25 7.33 -15.71
N VAL A 217 13.54 8.36 -15.24
CA VAL A 217 12.51 8.26 -14.21
C VAL A 217 11.26 8.97 -14.72
N GLN A 218 10.12 8.33 -14.59
CA GLN A 218 8.82 8.88 -14.95
C GLN A 218 7.84 8.63 -13.78
N SER A 219 6.97 9.60 -13.51
CA SER A 219 5.85 9.39 -12.59
C SER A 219 4.95 8.27 -13.13
N LEU A 220 4.63 7.29 -12.28
CA LEU A 220 3.72 6.22 -12.66
C LEU A 220 2.31 6.76 -12.92
N GLU A 221 1.87 7.76 -12.15
CA GLU A 221 0.57 8.39 -12.33
C GLU A 221 0.47 9.10 -13.69
N ASP A 222 1.52 9.83 -14.07
CA ASP A 222 1.54 10.54 -15.36
C ASP A 222 1.63 9.57 -16.54
N GLU A 223 2.45 8.51 -16.44
CA GLU A 223 2.51 7.47 -17.47
C GLU A 223 1.19 6.70 -17.59
N ALA A 224 0.56 6.36 -16.47
CA ALA A 224 -0.72 5.68 -16.47
C ALA A 224 -1.81 6.54 -17.13
N SER A 225 -1.88 7.84 -16.82
CA SER A 225 -2.82 8.76 -17.47
C SER A 225 -2.53 8.97 -18.97
N ARG A 226 -1.27 8.90 -19.39
CA ARG A 226 -0.88 8.96 -20.82
C ARG A 226 -1.30 7.72 -21.60
N ILE A 227 -1.30 6.55 -20.96
CA ILE A 227 -1.58 5.26 -21.61
C ILE A 227 -3.07 4.93 -21.56
N GLN A 228 -3.73 5.26 -20.45
CA GLN A 228 -5.17 5.14 -20.29
C GLN A 228 -5.85 6.35 -20.94
N LYS A 229 -5.82 6.35 -22.28
CA LYS A 229 -6.39 7.43 -23.08
C LYS A 229 -7.89 7.31 -23.22
N ALA A 230 -8.51 6.24 -22.76
CA ALA A 230 -9.95 6.08 -22.82
C ALA A 230 -10.54 5.65 -21.46
N LEU A 231 -11.65 6.26 -21.07
CA LEU A 231 -12.44 5.87 -19.90
C LEU A 231 -13.82 5.46 -20.41
N ARG A 232 -14.20 4.20 -20.19
CA ARG A 232 -15.53 3.68 -20.53
C ARG A 232 -16.35 3.55 -19.27
N ILE A 233 -17.50 4.20 -19.22
CA ILE A 233 -18.39 4.23 -18.06
C ILE A 233 -19.68 3.51 -18.44
N PHE A 234 -19.95 2.39 -17.80
CA PHE A 234 -21.13 1.57 -18.05
C PHE A 234 -22.28 2.04 -17.17
N VAL A 235 -23.39 2.42 -17.78
CA VAL A 235 -24.60 2.92 -17.11
C VAL A 235 -25.83 2.17 -17.62
N ARG A 236 -26.85 2.03 -16.77
CA ARG A 236 -28.16 1.46 -17.16
C ARG A 236 -29.18 2.51 -17.54
N ASN A 237 -29.02 3.74 -17.04
CA ASN A 237 -29.96 4.82 -17.27
C ASN A 237 -29.25 6.18 -17.23
N ALA A 238 -29.98 7.26 -17.53
CA ALA A 238 -29.47 8.62 -17.59
C ALA A 238 -29.31 9.31 -16.21
N SER A 239 -29.71 8.68 -15.10
CA SER A 239 -29.68 9.28 -13.77
C SER A 239 -28.30 9.77 -13.31
N PRO A 240 -27.18 9.06 -13.54
CA PRO A 240 -25.89 9.47 -13.00
C PRO A 240 -25.17 10.55 -13.84
N ILE A 241 -25.71 10.92 -15.02
CA ILE A 241 -25.01 11.79 -15.99
C ILE A 241 -24.60 13.14 -15.37
N ASN A 242 -25.50 13.79 -14.63
CA ASN A 242 -25.21 15.11 -14.03
C ASN A 242 -24.12 15.03 -12.96
N THR A 243 -24.13 13.98 -12.13
CA THR A 243 -23.12 13.73 -11.09
C THR A 243 -21.76 13.41 -11.73
N LEU A 244 -21.76 12.60 -12.79
CA LEU A 244 -20.54 12.23 -13.53
C LEU A 244 -19.94 13.42 -14.29
N ALA A 245 -20.78 14.32 -14.83
CA ALA A 245 -20.33 15.55 -15.46
C ALA A 245 -19.54 16.46 -14.48
N GLY A 246 -19.94 16.50 -13.21
CA GLY A 246 -19.21 17.22 -12.16
C GLY A 246 -17.79 16.67 -11.90
N GLN A 247 -17.60 15.36 -12.07
CA GLN A 247 -16.29 14.71 -11.94
C GLN A 247 -15.39 14.91 -13.18
N LEU A 248 -15.97 15.29 -14.34
CA LEU A 248 -15.28 15.58 -15.60
C LEU A 248 -15.06 17.09 -15.82
N ALA A 249 -14.79 17.86 -14.76
CA ALA A 249 -14.64 19.31 -14.87
C ALA A 249 -13.31 19.74 -15.54
N VAL A 250 -12.27 18.91 -15.44
CA VAL A 250 -10.91 19.28 -15.88
C VAL A 250 -10.63 18.73 -17.28
N ARG A 251 -10.28 19.62 -18.21
CA ARG A 251 -9.81 19.25 -19.55
C ARG A 251 -8.47 18.51 -19.47
N GLY A 252 -8.28 17.53 -20.36
CA GLY A 252 -7.06 16.73 -20.45
C GLY A 252 -6.95 16.03 -21.80
N GLU A 253 -6.17 14.96 -21.88
CA GLU A 253 -5.91 14.25 -23.15
C GLU A 253 -6.78 12.99 -23.36
N GLY A 254 -7.50 12.58 -22.33
CA GLY A 254 -8.28 11.34 -22.30
C GLY A 254 -9.65 11.46 -22.96
N GLN A 255 -10.02 10.44 -23.72
CA GLN A 255 -11.31 10.20 -24.35
C GLN A 255 -12.25 9.53 -23.34
N VAL A 256 -13.51 9.96 -23.28
CA VAL A 256 -14.48 9.37 -22.35
C VAL A 256 -15.67 8.87 -23.15
N SER A 257 -16.05 7.62 -22.94
CA SER A 257 -17.20 6.98 -23.56
C SER A 257 -18.19 6.55 -22.48
N PHE A 258 -19.47 6.80 -22.71
CA PHE A 258 -20.56 6.22 -21.95
C PHE A 258 -21.10 5.00 -22.68
N VAL A 259 -21.09 3.84 -22.02
CA VAL A 259 -21.68 2.61 -22.54
C VAL A 259 -23.03 2.41 -21.86
N LEU A 260 -24.10 2.66 -22.60
CA LEU A 260 -25.47 2.40 -22.13
C LEU A 260 -25.79 0.93 -22.36
N ILE A 261 -25.93 0.18 -21.27
CA ILE A 261 -26.40 -1.21 -21.30
C ILE A 261 -27.92 -1.15 -21.41
N LYS A 262 -28.48 -1.59 -22.55
CA LYS A 262 -29.94 -1.67 -22.73
C LYS A 262 -30.53 -2.76 -21.83
N GLU A 263 -31.80 -2.59 -21.47
CA GLU A 263 -32.55 -3.65 -20.80
C GLU A 263 -32.69 -4.88 -21.72
N GLU A 264 -32.89 -6.05 -21.11
CA GLU A 264 -33.11 -7.34 -21.79
C GLU A 264 -31.97 -7.85 -22.71
N GLY A 265 -30.77 -7.27 -22.63
CA GLY A 265 -29.61 -7.77 -23.38
C GLY A 265 -29.62 -7.42 -24.86
N GLU A 266 -30.39 -6.40 -25.27
CA GLU A 266 -30.48 -5.89 -26.64
C GLU A 266 -29.21 -5.17 -27.16
N GLY A 267 -28.06 -5.40 -26.53
CA GLY A 267 -26.77 -4.82 -26.86
C GLY A 267 -26.43 -3.55 -26.10
N GLU A 268 -25.26 -3.01 -26.43
CA GLU A 268 -24.66 -1.84 -25.79
C GLU A 268 -24.59 -0.68 -26.78
N ILE A 269 -24.92 0.54 -26.32
CA ILE A 269 -24.69 1.77 -27.10
C ILE A 269 -23.51 2.49 -26.49
N GLU A 270 -22.42 2.62 -27.25
CA GLU A 270 -21.28 3.44 -26.86
C GLU A 270 -21.43 4.87 -27.41
N ILE A 271 -21.43 5.85 -26.51
CA ILE A 271 -21.50 7.28 -26.80
C ILE A 271 -20.18 7.91 -26.37
N GLU A 272 -19.36 8.26 -27.34
CA GLU A 272 -18.10 8.97 -27.12
C GLU A 272 -18.36 10.46 -26.91
N LEU A 273 -17.76 11.05 -25.86
CA LEU A 273 -17.83 12.49 -25.64
C LEU A 273 -16.93 13.23 -26.65
N PRO A 274 -17.39 14.36 -27.20
CA PRO A 274 -16.64 15.10 -28.21
C PRO A 274 -15.38 15.79 -27.66
N ASN A 275 -15.29 15.95 -26.33
CA ASN A 275 -14.17 16.64 -25.69
C ASN A 275 -13.28 15.65 -24.94
N ARG A 276 -12.01 16.06 -24.75
CA ARG A 276 -11.05 15.32 -23.94
C ARG A 276 -10.98 15.83 -22.51
N TYR A 277 -10.75 14.92 -21.58
CA TYR A 277 -10.79 15.12 -20.14
C TYR A 277 -9.55 14.54 -19.47
N ARG A 278 -9.21 15.03 -18.29
CA ARG A 278 -8.16 14.41 -17.47
C ARG A 278 -8.71 13.12 -16.88
N ILE A 279 -8.04 12.01 -17.15
CA ILE A 279 -8.42 10.68 -16.67
C ILE A 279 -7.32 10.18 -15.72
N SER A 280 -7.71 9.60 -14.60
CA SER A 280 -6.80 8.93 -13.65
C SER A 280 -7.52 7.78 -12.94
N PRO A 281 -6.79 6.81 -12.35
CA PRO A 281 -7.37 5.75 -11.53
C PRO A 281 -8.23 6.27 -10.38
N GLN A 282 -7.82 7.38 -9.76
CA GLN A 282 -8.58 8.05 -8.69
C GLN A 282 -9.94 8.55 -9.20
N ILE A 283 -9.97 9.19 -10.38
CA ILE A 283 -11.22 9.65 -11.02
C ILE A 283 -12.11 8.46 -11.37
N ALA A 284 -11.54 7.37 -11.92
CA ALA A 284 -12.30 6.17 -12.25
C ALA A 284 -12.90 5.50 -11.01
N SER A 285 -12.16 5.45 -9.90
CA SER A 285 -12.65 4.94 -8.62
C SER A 285 -13.78 5.80 -8.06
N ALA A 286 -13.65 7.13 -8.12
CA ALA A 286 -14.71 8.05 -7.72
C ALA A 286 -15.98 7.90 -8.56
N MET A 287 -15.85 7.68 -9.87
CA MET A 287 -16.99 7.43 -10.74
C MET A 287 -17.68 6.08 -10.47
N ARG A 288 -16.91 5.05 -10.12
CA ARG A 288 -17.46 3.74 -9.75
C ARG A 288 -18.33 3.81 -8.49
N ALA A 289 -18.10 4.79 -7.61
CA ALA A 289 -18.91 5.03 -6.41
C ALA A 289 -20.25 5.76 -6.69
N VAL A 290 -20.48 6.26 -7.92
CA VAL A 290 -21.71 7.00 -8.25
C VAL A 290 -22.88 6.02 -8.42
N PRO A 291 -24.01 6.24 -7.72
CA PRO A 291 -25.21 5.40 -7.88
C PRO A 291 -25.70 5.36 -9.33
N GLY A 292 -25.85 4.17 -9.90
CA GLY A 292 -26.29 3.96 -11.28
C GLY A 292 -25.16 3.64 -12.27
N VAL A 293 -23.90 3.73 -11.85
CA VAL A 293 -22.74 3.22 -12.59
C VAL A 293 -22.59 1.73 -12.31
N VAL A 294 -22.55 0.92 -13.37
CA VAL A 294 -22.36 -0.53 -13.29
C VAL A 294 -20.89 -0.88 -13.20
N GLU A 295 -20.10 -0.27 -14.09
CA GLU A 295 -18.68 -0.55 -14.22
C GLU A 295 -17.95 0.66 -14.81
N VAL A 296 -16.67 0.78 -14.50
CA VAL A 296 -15.77 1.80 -15.07
C VAL A 296 -14.50 1.10 -15.52
N GLU A 297 -14.20 1.18 -16.82
CA GLU A 297 -13.01 0.62 -17.43
C GLU A 297 -12.05 1.74 -17.86
N LEU A 298 -10.78 1.57 -17.53
CA LEU A 298 -9.68 2.40 -18.03
C LEU A 298 -8.96 1.67 -19.16
N VAL A 299 -9.05 2.21 -20.37
CA VAL A 299 -8.55 1.66 -21.63
C VAL A 299 -7.34 2.43 -22.14
#